data_AF-A0ABD4Z7M1-F1
#
_entry.id   AF-A0ABD4Z7M1-F1
#
_cell.length_a   1.000
_cell.length_b   1.000
_cell.length_c   1.000
_cell.angle_alpha   90.00
_cell.angle_beta   90.00
_cell.angle_gamma   90.00
#
_symmetry.space_group_name_H-M   'P 1'
#
loop_
_entity.id
_entity.type
_entity.pdbx_description
1 polymer ?
#
loop_
_entity_poly.entity_id
_entity_poly.type
_entity_poly.pdbx_seq_one_letter_code
_entity_poly.pdbx_strand_id
1 'polypeptide(L)'
;MEANKRFSRIELELVVLTKATLSRYVLEDLGEEIRFRGEEILNRYRNLAIDGEEIDLVIETNRSVYVAEIKIKPSVEDVKDLINKTEIVGRKFGKSVTSIMADVYIGDEVINFARSRSALIYSY
;
A
#
# COMPACT_ATOMS: atom_id res chain seq x y z
N MET A 1 20.54 10.74 27.12
CA MET A 1 19.97 11.64 26.10
C MET A 1 20.44 11.30 24.69
N GLU A 2 21.71 10.96 24.49
CA GLU A 2 22.25 10.50 23.19
C GLU A 2 21.78 9.10 22.78
N ALA A 3 21.66 8.17 23.74
CA ALA A 3 21.11 6.84 23.49
C ALA A 3 19.70 6.89 22.87
N ASN A 4 18.79 7.71 23.42
CA ASN A 4 17.44 7.87 22.89
C ASN A 4 17.42 8.39 21.46
N LYS A 5 18.28 9.38 21.12
CA LYS A 5 18.40 9.88 19.75
C LYS A 5 18.88 8.79 18.79
N ARG A 6 19.83 7.95 19.23
CA ARG A 6 20.32 6.81 18.44
C ARG A 6 19.23 5.75 18.27
N PHE A 7 18.46 5.44 19.31
CA PHE A 7 17.35 4.49 19.22
C PHE A 7 16.27 4.97 18.26
N SER A 8 15.80 6.23 18.38
CA SER A 8 14.80 6.78 17.46
C SER A 8 15.28 6.78 16.01
N ARG A 9 16.57 7.02 15.77
CA ARG A 9 17.15 6.92 14.42
C ARG A 9 17.15 5.49 13.89
N ILE A 10 17.52 4.52 14.72
CA ILE A 10 17.50 3.09 14.34
C ILE A 10 16.06 2.64 14.04
N GLU A 11 15.09 3.03 14.88
CA GLU A 11 13.67 2.74 14.65
C GLU A 11 13.22 3.29 13.30
N LEU A 12 13.55 4.54 12.98
CA LEU A 12 13.22 5.14 11.69
C LEU A 12 13.88 4.39 10.52
N GLU A 13 15.18 4.12 10.61
CA GLU A 13 15.92 3.39 9.56
C GLU A 13 15.35 1.98 9.35
N LEU A 14 14.93 1.29 10.42
CA LEU A 14 14.29 -0.01 10.34
C LEU A 14 12.90 0.06 9.69
N VAL A 15 12.08 1.05 10.06
CA VAL A 15 10.77 1.27 9.44
C VAL A 15 10.91 1.50 7.93
N VAL A 16 11.87 2.34 7.53
CA VAL A 16 12.15 2.62 6.12
C VAL A 16 12.58 1.36 5.36
N LEU A 17 13.48 0.57 5.96
CA LEU A 17 13.95 -0.68 5.36
C LEU A 17 12.81 -1.70 5.21
N THR A 18 11.97 -1.86 6.25
CA THR A 18 10.79 -2.73 6.23
C THR A 18 9.83 -2.31 5.13
N LYS A 19 9.48 -1.02 5.06
CA LYS A 19 8.62 -0.49 4.00
C LYS A 19 9.18 -0.75 2.61
N ALA A 20 10.47 -0.49 2.40
CA ALA A 20 11.12 -0.73 1.11
C ALA A 20 11.13 -2.22 0.72
N THR A 21 11.30 -3.11 1.70
CA THR A 21 11.29 -4.57 1.50
C THR A 21 9.89 -5.07 1.17
N LEU A 22 8.89 -4.72 1.97
CA LEU A 22 7.49 -5.10 1.71
C LEU A 22 6.98 -4.50 0.39
N SER A 23 7.38 -3.28 0.03
CA SER A 23 7.03 -2.68 -1.28
C SER A 23 7.47 -3.56 -2.44
N ARG A 24 8.63 -4.20 -2.30
CA ARG A 24 9.16 -5.08 -3.32
C ARG A 24 8.36 -6.37 -3.41
N TYR A 25 8.04 -7.01 -2.28
CA TYR A 25 7.22 -8.23 -2.27
C TYR A 25 5.81 -7.97 -2.80
N VAL A 26 5.17 -6.87 -2.38
CA VAL A 26 3.87 -6.47 -2.93
C VAL A 26 3.96 -6.31 -4.44
N LEU A 27 5.01 -5.66 -4.95
CA LEU A 27 5.18 -5.48 -6.39
C LEU A 27 5.40 -6.80 -7.15
N GLU A 28 6.11 -7.76 -6.55
CA GLU A 28 6.37 -9.07 -7.12
C GLU A 28 5.07 -9.89 -7.18
N ASP A 29 4.39 -10.08 -6.05
CA ASP A 29 3.16 -10.88 -5.94
C ASP A 29 2.02 -10.27 -6.76
N LEU A 30 1.78 -8.97 -6.60
CA LEU A 30 0.74 -8.27 -7.35
C LEU A 30 1.05 -8.28 -8.85
N GLY A 31 2.33 -8.19 -9.23
CA GLY A 31 2.75 -8.29 -10.62
C GLY A 31 2.46 -9.66 -11.23
N GLU A 32 2.58 -10.74 -10.46
CA GLU A 32 2.17 -12.09 -10.88
C GLU A 32 0.65 -12.19 -11.01
N GLU A 33 -0.11 -11.68 -10.03
CA GLU A 33 -1.58 -11.67 -10.09
C GLU A 33 -2.12 -10.88 -11.30
N ILE A 34 -1.59 -9.68 -11.54
CA ILE A 34 -1.99 -8.83 -12.67
C ILE A 34 -1.75 -9.57 -14.00
N ARG A 35 -0.58 -10.21 -14.15
CA ARG A 35 -0.26 -11.00 -15.34
C ARG A 35 -1.17 -12.21 -15.48
N PHE A 36 -1.47 -12.90 -14.38
CA PHE A 36 -2.40 -14.03 -14.36
C PHE A 36 -3.81 -13.61 -14.80
N ARG A 37 -4.25 -12.40 -14.45
CA ARG A 37 -5.51 -11.79 -14.90
C ARG A 37 -5.50 -11.32 -16.36
N GLY A 38 -4.35 -11.39 -17.04
CA GLY A 38 -4.18 -10.92 -18.42
C GLY A 38 -4.22 -9.39 -18.55
N GLU A 39 -3.84 -8.69 -17.49
CA GLU A 39 -3.66 -7.23 -17.49
C GLU A 39 -2.22 -6.88 -17.86
N GLU A 40 -2.06 -5.78 -18.59
CA GLU A 40 -0.76 -5.24 -18.97
C GLU A 40 -0.41 -4.08 -18.05
N ILE A 41 0.75 -4.15 -17.38
CA ILE A 41 1.25 -3.06 -16.54
C ILE A 41 1.78 -1.95 -17.44
N LEU A 42 1.19 -0.77 -17.35
CA LEU A 42 1.61 0.42 -18.09
C LEU A 42 2.67 1.20 -17.32
N ASN A 43 2.42 1.44 -16.02
CA ASN A 43 3.29 2.23 -15.17
C ASN A 43 3.34 1.68 -13.74
N ARG A 44 4.44 2.00 -13.04
CA ARG A 44 4.64 1.72 -11.62
C ARG A 44 5.21 2.96 -10.96
N TYR A 45 4.56 3.43 -9.90
CA TYR A 45 4.96 4.62 -9.16
C TYR A 45 5.20 4.23 -7.71
N ARG A 46 6.34 4.65 -7.15
CA ARG A 46 6.61 4.57 -5.72
C ARG A 46 6.58 5.97 -5.12
N ASN A 47 6.07 6.09 -3.89
CA ASN A 47 5.97 7.35 -3.15
C ASN A 47 5.29 8.44 -4.00
N LEU A 48 4.16 8.09 -4.62
CA LEU A 48 3.45 8.97 -5.55
C LEU A 48 2.69 10.03 -4.75
N ALA A 49 3.01 11.31 -4.98
CA ALA A 49 2.28 12.43 -4.42
C ALA A 49 1.14 12.89 -5.35
N ILE A 50 -0.10 12.91 -4.87
CA ILE A 50 -1.30 13.37 -5.60
C ILE A 50 -2.20 14.14 -4.66
N ASP A 51 -2.60 15.36 -5.03
CA ASP A 51 -3.53 16.20 -4.27
C ASP A 51 -3.17 16.37 -2.78
N GLY A 52 -1.87 16.36 -2.47
CA GLY A 52 -1.35 16.49 -1.11
C GLY A 52 -1.21 15.16 -0.35
N GLU A 53 -1.70 14.05 -0.91
CA GLU A 53 -1.54 12.70 -0.35
C GLU A 53 -0.31 12.01 -0.93
N GLU A 54 0.45 11.30 -0.08
CA GLU A 54 1.55 10.43 -0.50
C GLU A 54 1.10 8.97 -0.45
N ILE A 55 1.40 8.22 -1.52
CA ILE A 55 1.00 6.83 -1.68
C ILE A 55 2.25 5.97 -1.87
N ASP A 56 2.42 4.94 -1.03
CA ASP A 56 3.62 4.10 -1.02
C ASP A 56 3.87 3.42 -2.40
N LEU A 57 2.84 2.81 -3.01
CA LEU A 57 2.93 2.15 -4.31
C LEU A 57 1.64 2.27 -5.13
N VAL A 58 1.77 2.64 -6.40
CA VAL A 58 0.68 2.63 -7.39
C VAL A 58 1.11 1.85 -8.63
N ILE A 59 0.29 0.90 -9.06
CA ILE A 59 0.47 0.18 -10.32
C ILE A 59 -0.70 0.50 -11.24
N GLU A 60 -0.40 1.12 -12.38
CA GLU A 60 -1.38 1.38 -13.42
C GLU A 60 -1.32 0.27 -14.47
N THR A 61 -2.46 -0.32 -14.78
CA THR A 61 -2.59 -1.30 -15.86
C THR A 61 -3.45 -0.73 -16.99
N ASN A 62 -3.59 -1.49 -18.07
CA ASN A 62 -4.52 -1.19 -19.15
C ASN A 62 -6.01 -1.28 -18.73
N ARG A 63 -6.36 -1.89 -17.58
CA ARG A 63 -7.75 -2.04 -17.13
C ARG A 63 -8.07 -1.32 -15.83
N SER A 64 -7.13 -1.32 -14.88
CA SER A 64 -7.37 -0.88 -13.50
C SER A 64 -6.13 -0.20 -12.92
N VAL A 65 -6.28 0.35 -11.71
CA VAL A 65 -5.17 0.89 -10.92
C VAL A 65 -5.16 0.18 -9.58
N TYR A 66 -3.98 -0.20 -9.12
CA TYR A 66 -3.78 -0.81 -7.81
C TYR A 66 -3.02 0.16 -6.93
N VAL A 67 -3.53 0.39 -5.74
CA VAL A 67 -2.97 1.31 -4.74
C VAL A 67 -2.63 0.50 -3.50
N ALA A 68 -1.34 0.45 -3.16
CA ALA A 68 -0.87 -0.26 -1.99
C ALA A 68 -0.25 0.71 -0.96
N GLU A 69 -0.66 0.53 0.29
CA GLU A 69 -0.09 1.21 1.47
C GLU A 69 0.59 0.18 2.36
N ILE A 70 1.77 0.53 2.87
CA ILE A 70 2.57 -0.34 3.72
C ILE A 70 2.67 0.31 5.09
N LYS A 71 2.04 -0.32 6.07
CA LYS A 71 1.93 0.21 7.44
C LYS A 71 2.35 -0.87 8.41
N ILE A 72 3.20 -0.53 9.38
CA ILE A 72 3.56 -1.45 10.45
C ILE A 72 2.45 -1.38 11.50
N LYS A 73 1.79 -2.51 11.76
CA LYS A 73 0.61 -2.64 12.63
C LYS A 73 -0.51 -1.69 12.22
N PRO A 74 -1.11 -1.85 11.02
CA PRO A 74 -2.16 -0.96 10.55
C PRO A 74 -3.35 -0.99 11.51
N SER A 75 -4.06 0.13 11.56
CA SER A 75 -5.34 0.30 12.25
C SER A 75 -6.51 0.31 11.26
N VAL A 76 -7.74 0.30 11.79
CA VAL A 76 -8.94 0.53 10.99
C VAL A 76 -8.91 1.89 10.31
N GLU A 77 -8.32 2.91 10.95
CA GLU A 77 -8.21 4.24 10.37
C GLU A 77 -7.26 4.27 9.17
N ASP A 78 -6.14 3.54 9.22
CA ASP A 78 -5.23 3.41 8.08
C ASP A 78 -5.93 2.80 6.86
N VAL A 79 -6.86 1.87 7.06
CA VAL A 79 -7.67 1.29 5.98
C VAL A 79 -8.65 2.31 5.41
N LYS A 80 -9.29 3.15 6.26
CA LYS A 80 -10.16 4.23 5.77
C LYS A 80 -9.37 5.26 4.97
N ASP A 81 -8.20 5.65 5.46
CA ASP A 81 -7.30 6.58 4.77
C ASP A 81 -6.90 6.03 3.40
N LEU A 82 -6.51 4.74 3.33
CA LEU A 82 -6.23 4.07 2.06
C LEU A 82 -7.44 4.13 1.10
N ILE A 83 -8.65 3.87 1.58
CA ILE A 83 -9.86 3.95 0.75
C ILE A 83 -10.06 5.38 0.22
N ASN A 84 -9.93 6.40 1.07
CA ASN A 84 -10.03 7.80 0.66
C ASN A 84 -8.98 8.16 -0.41
N LYS A 85 -7.74 7.70 -0.24
CA LYS A 85 -6.68 7.86 -1.25
C LYS A 85 -7.04 7.19 -2.58
N THR A 86 -7.69 6.03 -2.56
CA THR A 86 -8.11 5.36 -3.80
C THR A 86 -9.16 6.14 -4.59
N GLU A 87 -10.02 6.93 -3.94
CA GLU A 87 -10.96 7.82 -4.64
C GLU A 87 -10.22 8.95 -5.38
N ILE A 88 -9.18 9.50 -4.78
CA ILE A 88 -8.30 10.52 -5.40
C ILE A 88 -7.59 9.93 -6.62
N VAL A 89 -6.98 8.74 -6.45
CA VAL A 89 -6.30 8.03 -7.55
C VAL A 89 -7.27 7.69 -8.66
N GLY A 90 -8.47 7.18 -8.33
CA GLY A 90 -9.48 6.82 -9.33
C GLY A 90 -9.89 7.99 -10.19
N ARG A 91 -10.08 9.18 -9.59
CA ARG A 91 -10.36 10.42 -10.32
C ARG A 91 -9.20 10.84 -11.23
N LYS A 92 -7.95 10.71 -10.76
CA LYS A 92 -6.76 11.08 -11.55
C LYS A 92 -6.57 10.18 -12.77
N PHE A 93 -6.73 8.87 -12.61
CA PHE A 93 -6.44 7.89 -13.67
C PHE A 93 -7.66 7.51 -14.51
N GLY A 94 -8.89 7.84 -14.08
CA GLY A 94 -10.12 7.51 -14.80
C GLY A 94 -10.39 6.00 -14.90
N LYS A 95 -9.89 5.21 -13.94
CA LYS A 95 -9.96 3.74 -13.91
C LYS A 95 -10.50 3.27 -12.57
N SER A 96 -11.02 2.03 -12.52
CA SER A 96 -11.34 1.38 -11.25
C SER A 96 -10.06 1.21 -10.42
N VAL A 97 -10.19 1.36 -9.10
CA VAL A 97 -9.05 1.26 -8.17
C VAL A 97 -9.25 0.10 -7.21
N THR A 98 -8.21 -0.71 -7.05
CA THR A 98 -8.14 -1.74 -6.00
C THR A 98 -7.20 -1.24 -4.90
N SER A 99 -7.70 -1.14 -3.68
CA SER A 99 -6.93 -0.82 -2.48
C SER A 99 -6.27 -2.08 -1.91
N ILE A 100 -5.01 -1.96 -1.48
CA ILE A 100 -4.21 -3.03 -0.90
C ILE A 100 -3.53 -2.50 0.36
N MET A 101 -3.80 -3.12 1.51
CA MET A 101 -3.05 -2.87 2.75
C MET A 101 -2.05 -4.00 2.95
N ALA A 102 -0.78 -3.67 3.12
CA ALA A 102 0.29 -4.64 3.27
C ALA A 102 1.06 -4.48 4.59
N ASP A 103 1.21 -5.58 5.34
CA ASP A 103 2.04 -5.64 6.55
C ASP A 103 2.32 -7.10 6.99
N VAL A 104 3.21 -7.26 7.96
CA VAL A 104 3.48 -8.52 8.67
C VAL A 104 2.51 -8.76 9.84
N TYR A 105 1.97 -7.69 10.45
CA TYR A 105 1.15 -7.79 11.67
C TYR A 105 -0.20 -7.09 11.53
N ILE A 106 -1.15 -7.76 10.87
CA ILE A 106 -2.51 -7.23 10.68
C ILE A 106 -3.47 -7.95 11.64
N GLY A 107 -4.11 -7.19 12.53
CA GLY A 107 -5.11 -7.74 13.45
C GLY A 107 -6.43 -8.10 12.76
N ASP A 108 -7.15 -9.08 13.30
CA ASP A 108 -8.41 -9.58 12.73
C ASP A 108 -9.46 -8.48 12.51
N GLU A 109 -9.54 -7.50 13.42
CA GLU A 109 -10.44 -6.34 13.28
C GLU A 109 -10.17 -5.57 11.98
N VAL A 110 -8.89 -5.33 11.68
CA VAL A 110 -8.44 -4.59 10.50
C VAL A 110 -8.67 -5.42 9.24
N ILE A 111 -8.39 -6.73 9.29
CA ILE A 111 -8.67 -7.66 8.18
C ILE A 111 -10.16 -7.66 7.86
N ASN A 112 -11.01 -7.81 8.87
CA ASN A 112 -12.46 -7.87 8.70
C ASN A 112 -13.01 -6.54 8.17
N PHE A 113 -12.51 -5.42 8.68
CA PHE A 113 -12.89 -4.10 8.19
C PHE A 113 -12.47 -3.89 6.73
N ALA A 114 -11.21 -4.19 6.37
CA ALA A 114 -10.70 -4.08 5.01
C ALA A 114 -11.53 -4.92 4.02
N ARG A 115 -11.81 -6.18 4.37
CA ARG A 115 -12.66 -7.08 3.55
C ARG A 115 -14.07 -6.54 3.37
N SER A 116 -14.67 -5.98 4.42
CA SER A 116 -16.01 -5.35 4.33
C SER A 116 -16.06 -4.16 3.37
N ARG A 117 -14.90 -3.58 3.05
CA ARG A 117 -14.72 -2.46 2.12
C ARG A 117 -14.07 -2.85 0.81
N SER A 118 -13.96 -4.16 0.51
CA SER A 118 -13.30 -4.70 -0.68
C SER A 118 -11.82 -4.31 -0.83
N ALA A 119 -11.16 -3.91 0.26
CA ALA A 119 -9.72 -3.72 0.28
C ALA A 119 -9.02 -5.07 0.44
N LEU A 120 -7.98 -5.30 -0.36
CA LEU A 120 -7.16 -6.50 -0.27
C LEU A 120 -6.17 -6.37 0.88
N ILE A 121 -5.86 -7.51 1.51
CA ILE A 121 -4.85 -7.61 2.56
C ILE A 121 -3.72 -8.49 2.05
N TYR A 122 -2.51 -7.94 2.04
CA TYR A 122 -1.29 -8.67 1.72
C TYR A 122 -0.51 -8.84 3.02
N SER A 123 -0.56 -10.04 3.59
CA SER A 123 0.15 -10.36 4.83
C SER A 123 1.44 -11.11 4.50
N TYR A 124 2.55 -10.64 5.06
CA TYR A 124 3.90 -11.22 4.86
C TYR A 124 4.47 -11.84 6.12
#